data_AF-A0A7J6GLH8-F1
#
_entry.id   AF-A0A7J6GLH8-F1
#
_cell.length_a   1.000
_cell.length_b   1.000
_cell.length_c   1.000
_cell.angle_alpha   90.00
_cell.angle_beta   90.00
_cell.angle_gamma   90.00
#
_symmetry.space_group_name_H-M   'P 1'
#
loop_
_entity.id
_entity.type
_entity.pdbx_description
1 polymer ?
#
loop_
_entity_poly.entity_id
_entity_poly.type
_entity_poly.pdbx_seq_one_letter_code
_entity_poly.pdbx_strand_id
1 'polypeptide(L)'
;MAGPDTNEEIKSTAQVIDWLSEGLQNLLPQHVKANLNKVGLAGHSRGGKTSFALALSKEITTTLKLSALIGVDPVDGMDKGKQTPPPVLTYVPHSFDLDMPVMVIGSGLGEVKRNPLFPPCAPKGVNHVDFFKECKEPACYFVVKDYGHLDMLDDETKGLRGKLSHCLCKNGKSREPMRKFVGGIMVAFMKAYLGGDSSSLVAIENKSETLPVELETVEFHL
;
A
#
# COMPACT_ATOMS: atom_id res chain seq x y z
N MET A 1 14.95 13.02 -1.59
CA MET A 1 14.10 13.46 -0.46
C MET A 1 12.68 13.48 -0.96
N ALA A 2 11.77 12.78 -0.26
CA ALA A 2 10.35 13.01 -0.43
C ALA A 2 10.07 14.50 -0.14
N GLY A 3 9.15 15.11 -0.89
CA GLY A 3 8.75 16.49 -0.63
C GLY A 3 8.19 16.63 0.79
N PRO A 4 8.21 17.84 1.38
CA PRO A 4 7.74 18.05 2.74
C PRO A 4 6.25 17.75 2.91
N ASP A 5 5.47 17.73 1.83
CA ASP A 5 4.00 17.70 1.79
C ASP A 5 3.53 16.75 0.67
N THR A 6 2.40 16.05 0.84
CA THR A 6 1.77 15.13 -0.13
C THR A 6 0.53 15.67 -0.84
N ASN A 7 0.13 16.92 -0.61
CA ASN A 7 -1.06 17.53 -1.21
C ASN A 7 -1.12 17.42 -2.73
N GLU A 8 -0.01 17.68 -3.42
CA GLU A 8 0.03 17.63 -4.89
C GLU A 8 -0.05 16.20 -5.42
N GLU A 9 0.54 15.22 -4.71
CA GLU A 9 0.35 13.80 -5.04
C GLU A 9 -1.11 13.37 -4.84
N ILE A 10 -1.79 13.84 -3.79
CA ILE A 10 -3.20 13.53 -3.53
C ILE A 10 -4.08 14.10 -4.65
N LYS A 11 -3.90 15.38 -5.00
CA LYS A 11 -4.64 16.02 -6.11
C LYS A 11 -4.39 15.33 -7.44
N SER A 12 -3.12 15.03 -7.75
CA SER A 12 -2.76 14.34 -8.99
C SER A 12 -3.39 12.94 -9.04
N THR A 13 -3.41 12.22 -7.92
CA THR A 13 -4.06 10.90 -7.83
C THR A 13 -5.55 11.00 -8.10
N ALA A 14 -6.24 11.99 -7.52
CA ALA A 14 -7.66 12.24 -7.77
C ALA A 14 -7.94 12.56 -9.25
N GLN A 15 -7.14 13.42 -9.87
CA GLN A 15 -7.27 13.76 -11.29
C GLN A 15 -7.07 12.54 -12.20
N VAL A 16 -6.12 11.65 -11.87
CA VAL A 16 -5.92 10.41 -12.63
C VAL A 16 -7.14 9.49 -12.51
N ILE A 17 -7.74 9.38 -11.33
CA ILE A 17 -8.96 8.59 -11.12
C ILE A 17 -10.11 9.15 -11.96
N ASP A 18 -10.32 10.46 -11.96
CA ASP A 18 -11.37 11.10 -12.76
C ASP A 18 -11.15 10.90 -14.26
N TRP A 19 -9.90 11.01 -14.70
CA TRP A 19 -9.51 10.78 -16.08
C TRP A 19 -9.83 9.36 -16.57
N LEU A 20 -9.91 8.34 -15.69
CA LEU A 20 -10.23 6.97 -16.10
C LEU A 20 -11.56 6.88 -16.85
N SER A 21 -12.54 7.72 -16.50
CA SER A 21 -13.88 7.74 -17.12
C SER A 21 -13.86 8.16 -18.59
N GLU A 22 -12.92 9.02 -18.97
CA GLU A 22 -12.89 9.65 -20.29
C GLU A 22 -11.71 9.15 -21.14
N GLY A 23 -10.60 8.81 -20.50
CA GLY A 23 -9.34 8.51 -21.18
C GLY A 23 -8.97 7.03 -21.26
N LEU A 24 -9.32 6.22 -20.24
CA LEU A 24 -8.79 4.85 -20.14
C LEU A 24 -9.23 3.97 -21.32
N GLN A 25 -10.52 3.99 -21.67
CA GLN A 25 -11.11 3.04 -22.61
C GLN A 25 -10.47 3.11 -24.01
N ASN A 26 -10.04 4.29 -24.44
CA ASN A 26 -9.41 4.50 -25.76
C ASN A 26 -7.97 3.97 -25.82
N LEU A 27 -7.35 3.69 -24.67
CA LEU A 27 -6.00 3.11 -24.57
C LEU A 27 -6.01 1.60 -24.38
N LEU A 28 -7.18 1.01 -24.10
CA LEU A 28 -7.32 -0.43 -23.92
C LEU A 28 -7.41 -1.15 -25.27
N PRO A 29 -6.98 -2.43 -25.36
CA PRO A 29 -7.24 -3.25 -26.53
C PRO A 29 -8.73 -3.30 -26.87
N GLN A 30 -9.10 -3.42 -28.16
CA GLN A 30 -10.49 -3.33 -28.63
C GLN A 30 -11.49 -4.25 -27.92
N HIS A 31 -11.02 -5.40 -27.41
CA HIS A 31 -11.85 -6.40 -26.74
C HIS A 31 -11.81 -6.30 -25.20
N VAL A 32 -11.17 -5.27 -24.64
CA VAL A 32 -11.05 -5.04 -23.20
C VAL A 32 -11.89 -3.82 -22.81
N LYS A 33 -12.82 -4.03 -21.89
CA LYS A 33 -13.66 -2.97 -21.34
C LYS A 33 -13.31 -2.72 -19.87
N ALA A 34 -13.03 -1.48 -19.52
CA ALA A 34 -12.82 -1.10 -18.13
C ALA A 34 -14.13 -1.22 -17.34
N ASN A 35 -14.07 -1.82 -16.15
CA ASN A 35 -15.18 -1.80 -15.20
C ASN A 35 -14.95 -0.70 -14.16
N LEU A 36 -15.44 0.50 -14.46
CA LEU A 36 -15.27 1.68 -13.60
C LEU A 36 -16.12 1.63 -12.32
N ASN A 37 -16.96 0.61 -12.15
CA ASN A 37 -17.65 0.34 -10.88
C ASN A 37 -16.76 -0.45 -9.89
N LYS A 38 -15.54 -0.83 -10.28
CA LYS A 38 -14.60 -1.64 -9.50
C LYS A 38 -13.19 -1.06 -9.51
N VAL A 39 -13.06 0.19 -9.06
CA VAL A 39 -11.77 0.91 -9.04
C VAL A 39 -11.04 0.62 -7.73
N GLY A 40 -9.87 -0.01 -7.81
CA GLY A 40 -8.96 -0.16 -6.66
C GLY A 40 -7.88 0.91 -6.67
N LEU A 41 -7.49 1.41 -5.49
CA LEU A 41 -6.36 2.32 -5.31
C LEU A 41 -5.28 1.65 -4.47
N ALA A 42 -4.05 1.67 -4.95
CA ALA A 42 -2.91 1.08 -4.26
C ALA A 42 -1.70 2.00 -4.31
N GLY A 43 -0.92 2.02 -3.23
CA GLY A 43 0.31 2.81 -3.20
C GLY A 43 1.35 2.26 -2.22
N HIS A 44 2.61 2.47 -2.56
CA HIS A 44 3.76 2.09 -1.73
C HIS A 44 4.32 3.27 -0.93
N SER A 45 4.72 3.07 0.32
CA SER A 45 5.42 4.09 1.12
C SER A 45 4.61 5.39 1.24
N ARG A 46 5.19 6.51 0.82
CA ARG A 46 4.49 7.80 0.67
C ARG A 46 3.30 7.72 -0.28
N GLY A 47 3.34 6.91 -1.33
CA GLY A 47 2.19 6.64 -2.20
C GLY A 47 1.08 5.86 -1.50
N GLY A 48 1.43 4.99 -0.55
CA GLY A 48 0.46 4.32 0.33
C GLY A 48 -0.24 5.34 1.22
N LYS A 49 0.52 6.22 1.88
CA LYS A 49 -0.03 7.38 2.60
C LYS A 49 -0.93 8.24 1.70
N THR A 50 -0.48 8.60 0.50
CA THR A 50 -1.30 9.35 -0.48
C THR A 50 -2.62 8.66 -0.78
N SER A 51 -2.61 7.32 -0.92
CA SER A 51 -3.81 6.53 -1.19
C SER A 51 -4.81 6.60 -0.04
N PHE A 52 -4.34 6.43 1.21
CA PHE A 52 -5.19 6.61 2.39
C PHE A 52 -5.67 8.07 2.55
N ALA A 53 -4.79 9.04 2.34
CA ALA A 53 -5.13 10.46 2.46
C ALA A 53 -6.23 10.86 1.48
N LEU A 54 -6.19 10.35 0.24
CA LEU A 54 -7.26 10.57 -0.72
C LEU A 54 -8.56 9.88 -0.29
N ALA A 55 -8.49 8.60 0.08
CA ALA A 55 -9.67 7.83 0.47
C ALA A 55 -10.39 8.38 1.71
N LEU A 56 -9.64 9.01 2.63
CA LEU A 56 -10.16 9.67 3.84
C LEU A 56 -10.52 11.15 3.63
N SER A 57 -10.22 11.72 2.47
CA SER A 57 -10.40 13.15 2.23
C SER A 57 -11.88 13.53 2.18
N LYS A 58 -12.24 14.59 2.91
CA LYS A 58 -13.56 15.23 2.81
C LYS A 58 -13.57 16.40 1.82
N GLU A 59 -12.39 16.88 1.42
CA GLU A 59 -12.21 18.06 0.59
C GLU A 59 -11.94 17.69 -0.88
N ILE A 60 -11.24 16.58 -1.10
CA ILE A 60 -10.86 16.09 -2.43
C ILE A 60 -11.72 14.86 -2.71
N THR A 61 -12.69 15.01 -3.60
CA THR A 61 -13.58 13.93 -4.05
C THR A 61 -13.24 13.53 -5.48
N THR A 62 -13.45 12.26 -5.81
CA THR A 62 -13.35 11.73 -7.18
C THR A 62 -14.75 11.42 -7.72
N THR A 63 -14.90 11.54 -9.04
CA THR A 63 -16.10 11.15 -9.81
C THR A 63 -16.37 9.65 -9.75
N LEU A 64 -15.32 8.84 -9.61
CA LEU A 64 -15.41 7.39 -9.43
C LEU A 64 -15.28 7.02 -7.95
N LYS A 65 -16.11 6.07 -7.51
CA LYS A 65 -16.02 5.50 -6.17
C LYS A 65 -14.89 4.46 -6.10
N LEU A 66 -14.02 4.61 -5.10
CA LEU A 66 -13.04 3.59 -4.76
C LEU A 66 -13.75 2.37 -4.15
N SER A 67 -13.45 1.20 -4.71
CA SER A 67 -14.04 -0.08 -4.30
C SER A 67 -13.11 -0.93 -3.45
N ALA A 68 -11.83 -0.57 -3.39
CA ALA A 68 -10.81 -1.26 -2.60
C ALA A 68 -9.60 -0.32 -2.39
N LEU A 69 -8.97 -0.39 -1.21
CA LEU A 69 -7.78 0.38 -0.86
C LEU A 69 -6.64 -0.55 -0.44
N ILE A 70 -5.43 -0.31 -0.94
CA ILE A 70 -4.25 -1.13 -0.64
C ILE A 70 -3.05 -0.24 -0.25
N GLY A 71 -2.60 -0.35 0.99
CA GLY A 71 -1.35 0.24 1.45
C GLY A 71 -0.20 -0.75 1.42
N VAL A 72 0.77 -0.56 0.53
CA VAL A 72 2.01 -1.35 0.52
C VAL A 72 3.07 -0.61 1.33
N ASP A 73 3.34 -1.11 2.52
CA ASP A 73 4.27 -0.57 3.50
C ASP A 73 4.14 0.97 3.67
N PRO A 74 2.92 1.49 3.95
CA PRO A 74 2.65 2.93 3.96
C PRO A 74 3.42 3.65 5.07
N VAL A 75 3.80 4.91 4.83
CA VAL A 75 4.57 5.73 5.77
C VAL A 75 4.01 7.15 5.86
N ASP A 76 3.59 7.58 7.05
CA ASP A 76 2.93 8.87 7.31
C ASP A 76 3.92 10.02 7.59
N GLY A 77 5.23 9.73 7.66
CA GLY A 77 6.27 10.75 7.80
C GLY A 77 7.55 10.20 8.40
N MET A 78 8.25 11.01 9.19
CA MET A 78 9.59 10.68 9.69
C MET A 78 9.57 10.10 11.11
N ASP A 79 8.56 10.46 11.90
CA ASP A 79 8.38 10.04 13.29
C ASP A 79 6.97 10.43 13.76
N LYS A 80 6.52 9.88 14.89
CA LYS A 80 5.28 10.31 15.55
C LYS A 80 5.37 11.80 15.93
N GLY A 81 4.38 12.60 15.52
CA GLY A 81 4.41 14.05 15.66
C GLY A 81 5.28 14.78 14.63
N LYS A 82 5.89 14.06 13.68
CA LYS A 82 6.65 14.58 12.53
C LYS A 82 6.13 13.98 11.23
N GLN A 83 4.82 13.86 11.15
CA GLN A 83 4.13 13.39 9.95
C GLN A 83 4.24 14.43 8.83
N THR A 84 4.35 13.97 7.59
CA THR A 84 4.30 14.88 6.43
C THR A 84 2.87 15.39 6.26
N PRO A 85 2.63 16.66 5.89
CA PRO A 85 1.29 17.12 5.61
C PRO A 85 0.67 16.46 4.36
N PRO A 86 -0.67 16.31 4.31
CA PRO A 86 -1.52 16.22 5.48
C PRO A 86 -1.21 14.93 6.28
N PRO A 87 -1.25 14.97 7.62
CA PRO A 87 -1.12 13.76 8.44
C PRO A 87 -2.33 12.85 8.23
N VAL A 88 -2.10 11.55 8.08
CA VAL A 88 -3.17 10.56 7.93
C VAL A 88 -3.49 9.90 9.26
N LEU A 89 -2.47 9.55 10.04
CA LEU A 89 -2.63 8.83 11.31
C LEU A 89 -3.17 9.76 12.39
N THR A 90 -4.24 9.33 13.04
CA THR A 90 -4.88 10.00 14.18
C THR A 90 -4.44 9.41 15.52
N TYR A 91 -3.84 8.22 15.49
CA TYR A 91 -3.49 7.38 16.63
C TYR A 91 -4.66 6.90 17.48
N VAL A 92 -5.87 6.93 16.92
CA VAL A 92 -7.08 6.38 17.53
C VAL A 92 -7.41 5.06 16.80
N PRO A 93 -7.46 3.91 17.49
CA PRO A 93 -7.82 2.65 16.86
C PRO A 93 -9.17 2.74 16.14
N HIS A 94 -9.27 2.12 14.96
CA HIS A 94 -10.48 2.09 14.13
C HIS A 94 -11.05 3.48 13.79
N SER A 95 -10.20 4.50 13.67
CA SER A 95 -10.59 5.87 13.34
C SER A 95 -10.91 6.08 11.86
N PHE A 96 -10.32 5.28 10.96
CA PHE A 96 -10.45 5.47 9.52
C PHE A 96 -11.88 5.19 9.08
N ASP A 97 -12.53 6.22 8.57
CA ASP A 97 -13.89 6.16 8.07
C ASP A 97 -13.88 5.90 6.57
N LEU A 98 -13.67 4.64 6.22
CA LEU A 98 -13.54 4.14 4.87
C LEU A 98 -14.74 3.25 4.55
N ASP A 99 -15.35 3.42 3.38
CA ASP A 99 -16.54 2.68 2.94
C ASP A 99 -16.21 1.54 1.96
N MET A 100 -14.94 1.13 1.93
CA MET A 100 -14.39 0.07 1.09
C MET A 100 -13.42 -0.81 1.89
N PRO A 101 -13.23 -2.09 1.47
CA PRO A 101 -12.25 -2.97 2.08
C PRO A 101 -10.82 -2.44 1.95
N VAL A 102 -10.03 -2.68 2.99
CA VAL A 102 -8.63 -2.23 3.08
C VAL A 102 -7.68 -3.40 3.23
N MET A 103 -6.58 -3.39 2.49
CA MET A 103 -5.44 -4.28 2.74
C MET A 103 -4.20 -3.46 3.07
N VAL A 104 -3.50 -3.84 4.14
CA VAL A 104 -2.18 -3.32 4.47
C VAL A 104 -1.16 -4.44 4.34
N ILE A 105 -0.09 -4.19 3.59
CA ILE A 105 1.05 -5.10 3.49
C ILE A 105 2.23 -4.42 4.18
N GLY A 106 2.85 -5.04 5.18
CA GLY A 106 4.01 -4.50 5.89
C GLY A 106 5.31 -5.24 5.57
N SER A 107 6.44 -4.58 5.81
CA SER A 107 7.77 -5.17 5.75
C SER A 107 8.39 -5.32 7.15
N GLY A 108 8.84 -6.53 7.51
CA GLY A 108 9.38 -6.81 8.85
C GLY A 108 10.73 -6.13 9.15
N LEU A 109 11.46 -5.71 8.12
CA LEU A 109 12.72 -4.95 8.26
C LEU A 109 12.54 -3.44 8.08
N GLY A 110 11.31 -2.94 7.87
CA GLY A 110 11.05 -1.51 7.59
C GLY A 110 11.48 -0.56 8.72
N GLU A 111 11.36 -1.02 9.97
CA GLU A 111 11.78 -0.29 11.18
C GLU A 111 13.29 -0.41 11.46
N VAL A 112 13.99 -1.30 10.76
CA VAL A 112 15.41 -1.58 11.02
C VAL A 112 16.29 -0.56 10.30
N LYS A 113 17.11 0.15 11.07
CA LYS A 113 18.16 1.02 10.51
C LYS A 113 19.15 0.18 9.71
N ARG A 114 19.48 0.64 8.50
CA ARG A 114 20.55 0.00 7.70
C ARG A 114 21.92 0.19 8.36
N ASN A 115 22.20 1.41 8.82
CA ASN A 115 23.42 1.79 9.54
C ASN A 115 23.16 3.06 10.38
N PRO A 116 24.10 3.50 11.25
CA PRO A 116 23.88 4.66 12.12
C PRO A 116 23.57 5.98 11.41
N LEU A 117 23.95 6.13 10.14
CA LEU A 117 23.78 7.36 9.36
C LEU A 117 22.44 7.42 8.60
N PHE A 118 21.78 6.27 8.38
CA PHE A 118 20.49 6.22 7.70
C PHE A 118 19.37 5.80 8.66
N PRO A 119 18.34 6.64 8.84
CA PRO A 119 17.19 6.30 9.67
C PRO A 119 16.40 5.12 9.05
N PRO A 120 15.49 4.50 9.82
CA PRO A 120 14.56 3.52 9.27
C PRO A 120 13.73 4.12 8.14
N CYS A 121 13.35 3.30 7.17
CA CYS A 121 12.54 3.75 6.04
C CYS A 121 11.04 3.73 6.32
N ALA A 122 10.59 2.85 7.23
CA ALA A 122 9.23 2.80 7.74
C ALA A 122 9.28 2.86 9.29
N PRO A 123 9.60 4.04 9.86
CA PRO A 123 9.83 4.17 11.29
C PRO A 123 8.56 3.86 12.09
N LYS A 124 8.76 3.24 13.25
CA LYS A 124 7.70 2.92 14.20
C LYS A 124 6.88 4.15 14.56
N GLY A 125 5.56 4.00 14.64
CA GLY A 125 4.65 5.09 15.01
C GLY A 125 4.21 5.94 13.82
N VAL A 126 4.68 5.66 12.60
CA VAL A 126 4.15 6.27 11.36
C VAL A 126 4.13 5.27 10.20
N ASN A 127 4.06 3.97 10.48
CA ASN A 127 4.21 2.92 9.46
C ASN A 127 2.96 2.03 9.33
N HIS A 128 3.08 0.98 8.51
CA HIS A 128 2.02 0.01 8.23
C HIS A 128 1.28 -0.53 9.45
N VAL A 129 1.95 -0.67 10.61
CA VAL A 129 1.30 -1.12 11.85
C VAL A 129 0.26 -0.10 12.31
N ASP A 130 0.62 1.18 12.28
CA ASP A 130 -0.25 2.28 12.70
C ASP A 130 -1.40 2.48 11.69
N PHE A 131 -1.12 2.38 10.39
CA PHE A 131 -2.17 2.42 9.36
C PHE A 131 -3.20 1.31 9.56
N PHE A 132 -2.78 0.07 9.80
CA PHE A 132 -3.72 -1.04 9.98
C PHE A 132 -4.55 -0.91 11.27
N LYS A 133 -3.94 -0.49 12.39
CA LYS A 133 -4.66 -0.27 13.66
C LYS A 133 -5.81 0.73 13.56
N GLU A 134 -5.70 1.70 12.65
CA GLU A 134 -6.72 2.71 12.43
C GLU A 134 -7.81 2.24 11.45
N CYS A 135 -7.59 1.14 10.70
CA CYS A 135 -8.59 0.58 9.79
C CYS A 135 -9.78 -0.06 10.53
N LYS A 136 -10.97 0.14 10.00
CA LYS A 136 -12.20 -0.59 10.37
C LYS A 136 -12.37 -1.84 9.50
N GLU A 137 -13.26 -2.74 9.91
CA GLU A 137 -13.71 -3.84 9.08
C GLU A 137 -14.41 -3.34 7.79
N PRO A 138 -14.29 -4.06 6.66
CA PRO A 138 -13.41 -5.20 6.44
C PRO A 138 -11.96 -4.76 6.14
N ALA A 139 -10.99 -5.30 6.87
CA ALA A 139 -9.57 -5.04 6.63
C ALA A 139 -8.70 -6.28 6.82
N CYS A 140 -7.60 -6.38 6.09
CA CYS A 140 -6.61 -7.44 6.28
C CYS A 140 -5.17 -6.90 6.28
N TYR A 141 -4.30 -7.61 6.99
CA TYR A 141 -2.93 -7.20 7.25
C TYR A 141 -1.96 -8.37 7.17
N PHE A 142 -0.91 -8.17 6.39
CA PHE A 142 0.13 -9.17 6.16
C PHE A 142 1.51 -8.54 6.36
N VAL A 143 2.37 -9.16 7.19
CA VAL A 143 3.76 -8.71 7.36
C VAL A 143 4.71 -9.76 6.85
N VAL A 144 5.62 -9.36 5.97
CA VAL A 144 6.65 -10.24 5.43
C VAL A 144 7.92 -10.10 6.25
N LYS A 145 8.31 -11.18 6.94
CA LYS A 145 9.28 -11.18 8.04
C LYS A 145 10.67 -10.62 7.67
N ASP A 146 11.33 -11.26 6.70
CA ASP A 146 12.74 -10.99 6.38
C ASP A 146 12.95 -10.02 5.21
N TYR A 147 12.02 -9.08 5.02
CA TYR A 147 12.02 -8.15 3.89
C TYR A 147 11.89 -6.71 4.35
N GLY A 148 12.53 -5.82 3.61
CA GLY A 148 12.57 -4.39 3.89
C GLY A 148 11.71 -3.56 2.96
N HIS A 149 11.62 -2.28 3.31
CA HIS A 149 10.74 -1.29 2.70
C HIS A 149 10.85 -1.16 1.17
N LEU A 150 11.97 -1.56 0.57
CA LEU A 150 12.21 -1.42 -0.87
C LEU A 150 12.24 -2.75 -1.63
N ASP A 151 12.02 -3.88 -0.96
CA ASP A 151 12.10 -5.20 -1.59
C ASP A 151 10.90 -5.54 -2.48
N MET A 152 9.83 -4.74 -2.42
CA MET A 152 8.67 -4.82 -3.32
C MET A 152 8.87 -4.06 -4.65
N LEU A 153 9.99 -3.33 -4.80
CA LEU A 153 10.28 -2.58 -6.02
C LEU A 153 10.88 -3.47 -7.10
N ASP A 154 10.74 -3.05 -8.36
CA ASP A 154 11.40 -3.66 -9.51
C ASP A 154 12.92 -3.72 -9.32
N ASP A 155 13.57 -4.74 -9.90
CA ASP A 155 15.02 -4.89 -9.84
C ASP A 155 15.73 -3.75 -10.58
N GLU A 156 15.21 -3.37 -11.75
CA GLU A 156 15.73 -2.29 -12.57
C GLU A 156 14.91 -1.02 -12.43
N THR A 157 15.22 -0.23 -11.41
CA THR A 157 14.75 1.15 -11.33
C THR A 157 15.68 2.03 -12.18
N LYS A 158 15.18 2.57 -13.31
CA LYS A 158 15.97 3.42 -14.21
C LYS A 158 16.50 4.66 -13.48
N GLY A 159 17.73 5.08 -13.82
CA GLY A 159 18.39 6.27 -13.29
C GLY A 159 19.22 6.04 -12.02
N LEU A 160 20.07 7.01 -11.69
CA LEU A 160 21.01 6.94 -10.56
C LEU A 160 20.29 6.72 -9.21
N ARG A 161 19.10 7.32 -9.05
CA ARG A 161 18.25 7.16 -7.84
C ARG A 161 17.73 5.73 -7.66
N GLY A 162 17.42 5.06 -8.76
CA GLY A 162 16.96 3.68 -8.73
C GLY A 162 18.05 2.73 -8.24
N LYS A 163 19.26 2.87 -8.79
CA LYS A 163 20.44 2.12 -8.34
C LYS A 163 20.81 2.40 -6.87
N LEU A 164 20.62 3.64 -6.40
CA LEU A 164 20.89 4.05 -5.01
C LEU A 164 19.78 3.65 -4.02
N SER A 165 18.58 3.32 -4.49
CA SER A 165 17.48 2.88 -3.62
C SER A 165 17.90 1.69 -2.75
N HIS A 166 18.71 0.79 -3.32
CA HIS A 166 19.23 -0.39 -2.65
C HIS A 166 20.11 -0.10 -1.42
N CYS A 167 20.56 1.15 -1.24
CA CYS A 167 21.50 1.55 -0.19
C CYS A 167 20.87 2.29 0.99
N LEU A 168 19.57 2.63 0.93
CA LEU A 168 18.93 3.49 1.94
C LEU A 168 18.30 2.68 3.08
N CYS A 169 17.67 1.56 2.77
CA CYS A 169 16.93 0.75 3.73
C CYS A 169 17.67 -0.54 4.08
N LYS A 170 17.33 -1.14 5.22
CA LYS A 170 17.62 -2.55 5.46
C LYS A 170 16.76 -3.35 4.47
N ASN A 171 17.35 -4.34 3.81
CA ASN A 171 16.71 -5.18 2.81
C ASN A 171 16.91 -6.66 3.17
N GLY A 172 16.03 -7.50 2.63
CA GLY A 172 16.14 -8.95 2.62
C GLY A 172 17.16 -9.46 1.61
N LYS A 173 17.16 -10.79 1.40
CA LYS A 173 18.14 -11.46 0.54
C LYS A 173 17.93 -11.21 -0.95
N SER A 174 16.68 -11.13 -1.39
CA SER A 174 16.29 -10.93 -2.80
C SER A 174 14.96 -10.20 -2.84
N ARG A 175 14.68 -9.46 -3.90
CA ARG A 175 13.40 -8.75 -4.09
C ARG A 175 12.33 -9.62 -4.74
N GLU A 176 12.74 -10.59 -5.57
CA GLU A 176 11.83 -11.40 -6.37
C GLU A 176 10.72 -12.07 -5.54
N PRO A 177 10.99 -12.71 -4.39
CA PRO A 177 9.94 -13.39 -3.65
C PRO A 177 8.97 -12.40 -2.99
N MET A 178 9.46 -11.25 -2.51
CA MET A 178 8.59 -10.17 -1.99
C MET A 178 7.69 -9.61 -3.08
N ARG A 179 8.22 -9.33 -4.28
CA ARG A 179 7.40 -8.89 -5.41
C ARG A 179 6.34 -9.91 -5.81
N LYS A 180 6.72 -11.19 -5.88
CA LYS A 180 5.78 -12.29 -6.16
C LYS A 180 4.68 -12.34 -5.10
N PHE A 181 5.03 -12.22 -3.82
CA PHE A 181 4.06 -12.16 -2.74
C PHE A 181 3.12 -10.97 -2.87
N VAL A 182 3.66 -9.74 -2.98
CA VAL A 182 2.86 -8.50 -3.07
C VAL A 182 1.90 -8.56 -4.26
N GLY A 183 2.37 -8.96 -5.45
CA GLY A 183 1.50 -9.12 -6.61
C GLY A 183 0.41 -10.18 -6.39
N GLY A 184 0.77 -11.34 -5.82
CA GLY A 184 -0.16 -12.42 -5.55
C GLY A 184 -1.25 -12.04 -4.54
N ILE A 185 -0.88 -11.43 -3.41
CA ILE A 185 -1.84 -11.05 -2.37
C ILE A 185 -2.76 -9.91 -2.83
N MET A 186 -2.24 -8.95 -3.60
CA MET A 186 -3.08 -7.90 -4.22
C MET A 186 -4.12 -8.50 -5.17
N VAL A 187 -3.74 -9.48 -5.98
CA VAL A 187 -4.69 -10.19 -6.85
C VAL A 187 -5.70 -10.98 -6.03
N ALA A 188 -5.29 -11.69 -4.97
CA ALA A 188 -6.19 -12.44 -4.10
C ALA A 188 -7.22 -11.51 -3.42
N PHE A 189 -6.76 -10.37 -2.90
CA PHE A 189 -7.61 -9.35 -2.29
C PHE A 189 -8.62 -8.75 -3.28
N MET A 190 -8.16 -8.34 -4.47
CA MET A 190 -9.06 -7.81 -5.50
C MET A 190 -10.05 -8.85 -6.01
N LYS A 191 -9.64 -10.13 -6.14
CA LYS A 191 -10.58 -11.22 -6.47
C LYS A 191 -11.64 -11.41 -5.40
N ALA A 192 -11.27 -11.35 -4.13
CA ALA A 192 -12.21 -11.48 -3.02
C ALA A 192 -13.26 -10.37 -3.05
N TYR A 193 -12.81 -9.11 -3.02
CA TYR A 193 -13.69 -7.97 -2.78
C TYR A 193 -14.30 -7.36 -4.04
N LEU A 194 -13.60 -7.42 -5.17
CA LEU A 194 -14.12 -6.94 -6.45
C LEU A 194 -14.68 -8.07 -7.29
N GLY A 195 -14.17 -9.29 -7.16
CA GLY A 195 -14.60 -10.46 -7.94
C GLY A 195 -15.66 -11.35 -7.24
N GLY A 196 -15.77 -11.29 -5.91
CA GLY A 196 -16.61 -12.20 -5.13
C GLY A 196 -16.01 -13.59 -4.92
N ASP A 197 -14.71 -13.77 -5.20
CA ASP A 197 -13.98 -15.03 -5.04
C ASP A 197 -12.89 -14.88 -3.97
N SER A 198 -13.22 -15.27 -2.73
CA SER A 198 -12.33 -15.18 -1.58
C SER A 198 -11.42 -16.40 -1.39
N SER A 199 -11.49 -17.40 -2.28
CA SER A 199 -10.81 -18.69 -2.11
C SER A 199 -9.32 -18.56 -1.82
N SER A 200 -8.60 -17.79 -2.62
CA SER A 200 -7.15 -17.56 -2.44
C SER A 200 -6.85 -16.80 -1.14
N LEU A 201 -7.67 -15.81 -0.77
CA LEU A 201 -7.43 -15.00 0.43
C LEU A 201 -7.65 -15.84 1.70
N VAL A 202 -8.71 -16.64 1.73
CA VAL A 202 -9.01 -17.59 2.82
C VAL A 202 -7.95 -18.69 2.91
N ALA A 203 -7.40 -19.14 1.79
CA ALA A 203 -6.34 -20.15 1.80
C ALA A 203 -5.01 -19.59 2.36
N ILE A 204 -4.73 -18.31 2.14
CA ILE A 204 -3.58 -17.61 2.75
C ILE A 204 -3.81 -17.40 4.25
N GLU A 205 -5.01 -16.98 4.65
CA GLU A 205 -5.40 -16.83 6.06
C GLU A 205 -5.22 -18.14 6.84
N ASN A 206 -5.72 -19.24 6.28
CA ASN A 206 -5.63 -20.57 6.87
C ASN A 206 -4.26 -21.23 6.76
N LYS A 207 -3.25 -20.54 6.19
CA LYS A 207 -1.90 -21.07 5.94
C LYS A 207 -1.91 -22.38 5.12
N SER A 208 -2.90 -22.55 4.25
CA SER A 208 -3.01 -23.70 3.36
C SER A 208 -2.35 -23.48 2.00
N GLU A 209 -1.84 -22.26 1.73
CA GLU A 209 -1.08 -21.91 0.54
C GLU A 209 0.43 -21.91 0.79
N THR A 210 1.19 -22.33 -0.23
CA THR A 210 2.65 -22.17 -0.21
C THR A 210 3.02 -20.79 -0.72
N LEU A 211 3.54 -19.94 0.15
CA LEU A 211 3.94 -18.58 -0.19
C LEU A 211 5.43 -18.51 -0.57
N PRO A 212 5.83 -17.56 -1.45
CA PRO A 212 7.24 -17.35 -1.79
C PRO A 212 8.04 -16.68 -0.64
N VAL A 213 7.38 -16.33 0.46
CA VAL A 213 7.93 -15.61 1.60
C VAL A 213 7.39 -16.18 2.92
N GLU A 214 8.11 -15.95 4.02
CA GLU A 214 7.60 -16.21 5.37
C GLU A 214 6.81 -14.98 5.88
N LEU A 215 5.59 -15.22 6.33
CA LEU A 215 4.76 -14.20 6.98
C LEU A 215 4.99 -14.22 8.49
N GLU A 216 5.27 -13.03 9.05
CA GLU A 216 5.32 -12.81 10.49
C GLU A 216 3.91 -12.60 11.07
N THR A 217 3.07 -11.86 10.34
CA THR A 217 1.71 -11.49 10.77
C THR A 217 0.72 -11.76 9.65
N VAL A 218 -0.44 -12.30 10.04
CA VAL A 218 -1.66 -12.41 9.24
C VAL A 218 -2.83 -12.05 10.16
N GLU A 219 -3.53 -10.96 9.85
CA GLU A 219 -4.61 -10.44 10.70
C GLU A 219 -5.78 -9.91 9.86
N PHE A 220 -7.00 -10.09 10.35
CA PHE A 220 -8.24 -9.68 9.68
C PHE A 220 -9.16 -8.96 10.68
N HIS A 221 -9.70 -7.82 10.26
CA HIS A 221 -10.89 -7.20 10.85
C HIS A 221 -12.07 -7.61 9.96
N LEU A 222 -12.98 -8.44 10.48
CA LEU A 222 -14.10 -9.02 9.74
C LEU A 222 -15.42 -8.34 10.07
#